data_AF-A0A5N6EW94-F1
#
_entry.id   AF-A0A5N6EW94-F1
#
_cell.length_a   1.000
_cell.length_b   1.000
_cell.length_c   1.000
_cell.angle_alpha   90.00
_cell.angle_beta   90.00
_cell.angle_gamma   90.00
#
_symmetry.space_group_name_H-M   'P 1'
#
loop_
_entity.id
_entity.type
_entity.pdbx_description
1 polymer ?
#
loop_
_entity_poly.entity_id
_entity_poly.type
_entity_poly.pdbx_seq_one_letter_code
_entity_poly.pdbx_strand_id
1 'polypeptide(L)'
;MADIQADRKGVSSEHEHIDPPEKSQHLAGVDAETAAYATGPPVEIDKATDRRLFWKVNKRILVCMVGTYFCQALDKGTLGFSSIMGIQEDAGLDSNKYNWLGTILYIGVLVGEYPTNFLAQKLPVAKYLAANVFLWGVVIACSAAATNFPGLMVVRFLLGCFESCVQPIFIQMTSMWYTRKEQPILTSLWNCMMGVQMMVGGIMAWGTSHYIGHAIKSWQLLFLVLGVATCVWAVFLGWYLPDSPMKAKCFTEDDKRLLVERVRANETGIQNKTFKRYQLVEALTDPIIWLYVLMQVSSTLVLGGLGVFSNIIIKSFGFTTLQTQLLNIAQGAVTSAVMVGGASLSSWTDQTILVMHLWTIPPIIGTAIIFTIAPTESTRVGLLIAFYCTQFIWAEGNLLFSMISRNVAGQTKKSTVLAMTFIAWAAGNATAPQIFQSSDAPRYTKGFTAHFCLYGIMNGTLLVTRWLLIRRNKGKRDATSVAVAENGGPEDIGHSGAFLDMTDVENPDFRYVY
;
A
#
# COMPACT_ATOMS: atom_id res chain seq x y z
N MET A 1 56.46 13.44 -76.46
CA MET A 1 55.49 13.22 -77.57
C MET A 1 54.62 12.06 -77.12
N ALA A 2 53.52 12.37 -76.44
CA ALA A 2 52.20 12.62 -77.05
C ALA A 2 51.38 11.32 -77.11
N ASP A 3 50.38 11.28 -76.23
CA ASP A 3 49.01 10.78 -76.47
C ASP A 3 48.83 9.33 -76.95
N ILE A 4 48.01 8.52 -76.29
CA ILE A 4 46.56 8.51 -76.56
C ILE A 4 45.79 7.98 -75.33
N GLN A 5 44.74 8.72 -74.98
CA GLN A 5 43.67 8.40 -74.01
C GLN A 5 42.60 7.43 -74.57
N ALA A 6 41.75 6.97 -73.64
CA ALA A 6 40.38 6.42 -73.76
C ALA A 6 40.29 4.89 -73.72
N ASP A 7 39.45 4.23 -72.91
CA ASP A 7 38.37 4.64 -72.01
C ASP A 7 38.12 3.49 -71.03
N ARG A 8 38.13 3.74 -69.72
CA ARG A 8 37.38 2.93 -68.74
C ARG A 8 37.04 3.79 -67.53
N LYS A 9 35.85 4.36 -67.62
CA LYS A 9 35.02 4.88 -66.54
C LYS A 9 35.07 4.01 -65.28
N GLY A 10 35.15 4.67 -64.11
CA GLY A 10 34.54 4.17 -62.88
C GLY A 10 35.40 4.26 -61.63
N VAL A 11 34.90 5.04 -60.67
CA VAL A 11 35.16 5.03 -59.21
C VAL A 11 36.30 5.92 -58.71
N SER A 12 35.98 7.22 -58.51
CA SER A 12 36.69 8.07 -57.57
C SER A 12 36.10 7.92 -56.17
N SER A 13 37.00 7.73 -55.20
CA SER A 13 36.90 8.03 -53.77
C SER A 13 35.59 8.63 -53.24
N GLU A 14 34.83 7.82 -52.51
CA GLU A 14 34.02 8.31 -51.39
C GLU A 14 34.52 7.59 -50.13
N HIS A 15 35.13 8.35 -49.22
CA HIS A 15 35.22 7.93 -47.83
C HIS A 15 33.78 7.90 -47.31
N GLU A 16 33.23 6.69 -47.24
CA GLU A 16 31.97 6.44 -46.57
C GLU A 16 32.15 6.83 -45.10
N HIS A 17 31.59 7.98 -44.75
CA HIS A 17 31.47 8.44 -43.38
C HIS A 17 30.49 7.49 -42.70
N ILE A 18 31.00 6.41 -42.11
CA ILE A 18 30.20 5.49 -41.32
C ILE A 18 29.75 6.27 -40.09
N ASP A 19 28.51 6.72 -40.09
CA ASP A 19 27.87 7.29 -38.92
C ASP A 19 27.97 6.29 -37.77
N PRO A 20 28.39 6.71 -36.56
CA PRO A 20 28.45 5.82 -35.42
C PRO A 20 27.04 5.28 -35.13
N PRO A 21 26.92 4.01 -34.71
CA PRO A 21 25.63 3.38 -34.49
C PRO A 21 24.82 4.20 -33.50
N GLU A 22 23.54 4.35 -33.82
CA GLU A 22 22.46 5.11 -33.20
C GLU A 22 22.19 4.70 -31.72
N LYS A 23 23.22 4.73 -30.86
CA LYS A 23 23.18 4.32 -29.45
C LYS A 23 22.78 5.45 -28.49
N SER A 24 22.48 6.65 -28.97
CA SER A 24 22.24 7.82 -28.10
C SER A 24 20.77 8.18 -27.88
N GLN A 25 19.81 7.63 -28.63
CA GLN A 25 18.39 8.03 -28.48
C GLN A 25 17.61 7.29 -27.39
N HIS A 26 18.06 6.12 -26.92
CA HIS A 26 17.38 5.36 -25.87
C HIS A 26 17.69 5.81 -24.42
N LEU A 27 18.59 6.79 -24.23
CA LEU A 27 19.01 7.29 -22.92
C LEU A 27 18.42 8.65 -22.56
N ALA A 28 17.50 9.19 -23.37
CA ALA A 28 16.83 10.46 -23.11
C ALA A 28 15.98 10.38 -21.83
N GLY A 29 16.59 10.77 -20.71
CA GLY A 29 16.00 10.78 -19.36
C GLY A 29 16.38 9.60 -18.48
N VAL A 30 17.52 8.95 -18.74
CA VAL A 30 18.24 8.16 -17.74
C VAL A 30 19.28 9.10 -17.12
N ASP A 31 19.28 9.26 -15.79
CA ASP A 31 20.31 10.05 -15.09
C ASP A 31 21.70 9.67 -15.61
N ALA A 32 22.56 10.65 -15.92
CA ALA A 32 23.89 10.41 -16.51
C ALA A 32 24.75 9.42 -15.69
N GLU A 33 24.50 9.32 -14.38
CA GLU A 33 25.12 8.33 -13.49
C GLU A 33 24.62 6.89 -13.72
N THR A 34 23.35 6.70 -14.05
CA THR A 34 22.76 5.38 -14.34
C THR A 34 23.27 4.84 -15.69
N ALA A 35 23.52 5.73 -16.66
CA ALA A 35 24.11 5.38 -17.96
C ALA A 35 25.55 4.82 -17.83
N ALA A 36 26.32 5.25 -16.82
CA ALA A 36 27.69 4.77 -16.60
C ALA A 36 27.76 3.31 -16.11
N TYR A 37 26.70 2.78 -15.51
CA TYR A 37 26.64 1.40 -15.02
C TYR A 37 25.77 0.51 -15.92
N ALA A 38 24.87 1.09 -16.72
CA ALA A 38 24.02 0.38 -17.68
C ALA A 38 24.67 0.10 -19.04
N THR A 39 25.94 0.46 -19.24
CA THR A 39 26.67 0.28 -20.52
C THR A 39 27.61 -0.93 -20.54
N GLY A 40 27.79 -1.63 -19.41
CA GLY A 40 28.58 -2.87 -19.33
C GLY A 40 27.84 -4.09 -19.91
N PRO A 41 28.59 -5.12 -20.38
CA PRO A 41 28.00 -6.39 -20.81
C PRO A 41 27.19 -7.03 -19.66
N PRO A 42 26.06 -7.71 -19.95
CA PRO A 42 25.28 -8.39 -18.93
C PRO A 42 26.15 -9.35 -18.12
N VAL A 43 26.05 -9.29 -16.80
CA VAL A 43 26.79 -10.17 -15.89
C VAL A 43 25.79 -11.17 -15.31
N GLU A 44 26.01 -12.46 -15.54
CA GLU A 44 25.23 -13.49 -14.86
C GLU A 44 25.58 -13.49 -13.37
N ILE A 45 24.58 -13.21 -12.53
CA ILE A 45 24.72 -13.22 -11.08
C ILE A 45 24.45 -14.64 -10.59
N ASP A 46 25.42 -15.25 -9.91
CA ASP A 46 25.22 -16.56 -9.28
C ASP A 46 24.23 -16.45 -8.10
N LYS A 47 23.53 -17.56 -7.82
CA LYS A 47 22.49 -17.59 -6.77
C LYS A 47 23.02 -17.23 -5.37
N ALA A 48 24.29 -17.50 -5.07
CA ALA A 48 24.86 -17.19 -3.76
C ALA A 48 25.13 -15.68 -3.62
N THR A 49 25.66 -15.03 -4.66
CA THR A 49 25.82 -13.58 -4.70
C THR A 49 24.47 -12.86 -4.69
N ASP A 50 23.49 -13.34 -5.45
CA ASP A 50 22.13 -12.78 -5.46
C ASP A 50 21.52 -12.79 -4.06
N ARG A 51 21.60 -13.92 -3.35
CA ARG A 51 21.13 -14.05 -1.96
C ARG A 51 21.91 -13.16 -1.00
N ARG A 52 23.23 -13.02 -1.18
CA ARG A 52 24.06 -12.12 -0.36
C ARG A 52 23.59 -10.67 -0.51
N LEU A 53 23.38 -10.22 -1.75
CA LEU A 53 22.92 -8.87 -2.07
C LEU A 53 21.52 -8.62 -1.53
N PHE A 54 20.59 -9.57 -1.69
CA PHE A 54 19.24 -9.50 -1.12
C PHE A 54 19.26 -9.18 0.38
N TRP A 55 20.01 -9.95 1.16
CA TRP A 55 20.10 -9.72 2.61
C TRP A 55 20.81 -8.42 2.97
N LYS A 56 21.76 -7.97 2.14
CA LYS A 56 22.44 -6.68 2.32
C LYS A 56 21.48 -5.51 2.13
N VAL A 57 20.64 -5.58 1.10
CA VAL A 57 19.58 -4.59 0.83
C VAL A 57 18.53 -4.63 1.93
N ASN A 58 18.03 -5.81 2.30
CA ASN A 58 17.00 -5.95 3.34
C ASN A 58 17.43 -5.36 4.69
N LYS A 59 18.66 -5.61 5.13
CA LYS A 59 19.19 -5.09 6.41
C LYS A 59 19.20 -3.57 6.51
N ARG A 60 19.12 -2.87 5.37
CA ARG A 60 19.14 -1.40 5.32
C ARG A 60 17.82 -0.83 4.83
N ILE A 61 17.37 -1.22 3.64
CA ILE A 61 16.19 -0.67 3.00
C ILE A 61 14.91 -1.21 3.65
N LEU A 62 14.76 -2.54 3.73
CA LEU A 62 13.54 -3.14 4.28
C LEU A 62 13.34 -2.79 5.75
N VAL A 63 14.41 -2.80 6.56
CA VAL A 63 14.34 -2.38 7.98
C VAL A 63 13.83 -0.95 8.11
N CYS A 64 14.34 -0.02 7.29
CA CYS A 64 13.86 1.36 7.27
C CYS A 64 12.39 1.45 6.83
N MET A 65 11.99 0.72 5.79
CA MET A 65 10.60 0.71 5.32
C MET A 65 9.65 0.16 6.38
N VAL A 66 9.96 -1.00 6.95
CA VAL A 66 9.15 -1.65 7.99
C VAL A 66 9.04 -0.77 9.23
N GLY A 67 10.15 -0.22 9.72
CA GLY A 67 10.15 0.65 10.90
C GLY A 67 9.39 1.96 10.67
N THR A 68 9.49 2.55 9.47
CA THR A 68 8.76 3.78 9.13
C THR A 68 7.26 3.53 9.00
N TYR A 69 6.86 2.43 8.36
CA TYR A 69 5.44 2.07 8.27
C TYR A 69 4.87 1.72 9.65
N PHE A 70 5.66 1.07 10.51
CA PHE A 70 5.28 0.85 11.91
C PHE A 70 5.04 2.16 12.67
N CYS A 71 5.91 3.16 12.52
CA CYS A 71 5.70 4.48 13.13
C CYS A 71 4.44 5.15 12.57
N GLN A 72 4.27 5.16 11.25
CA GLN A 72 3.10 5.75 10.59
C GLN A 72 1.80 5.09 11.09
N ALA A 73 1.80 3.77 11.15
CA ALA A 73 0.69 2.98 11.62
C ALA A 73 0.37 3.42 13.07
N LEU A 74 1.35 3.33 13.99
CA LEU A 74 1.24 3.77 15.40
C LEU A 74 0.64 5.17 15.54
N ASP A 75 1.19 6.13 14.81
CA ASP A 75 0.81 7.53 14.92
C ASP A 75 -0.66 7.75 14.52
N LYS A 76 -1.13 7.11 13.44
CA LYS A 76 -2.57 7.09 13.08
C LYS A 76 -3.45 6.47 14.17
N GLY A 77 -3.01 5.36 14.76
CA GLY A 77 -3.78 4.65 15.79
C GLY A 77 -3.83 5.37 17.15
N THR A 78 -2.97 6.36 17.37
CA THR A 78 -2.91 7.13 18.62
C THR A 78 -4.25 7.76 18.98
N LEU A 79 -5.02 8.22 17.99
CA LEU A 79 -6.39 8.71 18.22
C LEU A 79 -7.26 7.62 18.89
N GLY A 80 -7.25 6.41 18.34
CA GLY A 80 -7.99 5.27 18.88
C GLY A 80 -7.55 4.92 20.31
N PHE A 81 -6.26 4.94 20.63
CA PHE A 81 -5.77 4.69 21.99
C PHE A 81 -6.18 5.79 22.98
N SER A 82 -6.05 7.05 22.58
CA SER A 82 -6.37 8.22 23.41
C SER A 82 -7.87 8.36 23.72
N SER A 83 -8.73 7.77 22.88
CA SER A 83 -10.19 7.83 22.98
C SER A 83 -10.74 7.39 24.34
N ILE A 84 -10.08 6.42 24.98
CA ILE A 84 -10.47 5.89 26.29
C ILE A 84 -9.65 6.46 27.46
N MET A 85 -8.75 7.39 27.16
CA MET A 85 -7.83 8.05 28.10
C MET A 85 -8.27 9.49 28.48
N GLY A 86 -9.49 9.89 28.11
CA GLY A 86 -10.09 11.18 28.53
C GLY A 86 -9.97 12.33 27.53
N ILE A 87 -9.39 12.11 26.33
CA ILE A 87 -9.21 13.18 25.33
C ILE A 87 -10.53 13.87 24.91
N GLN A 88 -11.65 13.13 24.89
CA GLN A 88 -12.94 13.68 24.48
C GLN A 88 -13.45 14.72 25.48
N GLU A 89 -13.34 14.43 26.77
CA GLU A 89 -13.74 15.33 27.85
C GLU A 89 -12.76 16.51 27.96
N ASP A 90 -11.45 16.23 27.97
CA ASP A 90 -10.40 17.24 28.16
C ASP A 90 -10.38 18.30 27.03
N ALA A 91 -10.69 17.92 25.78
CA ALA A 91 -10.66 18.82 24.62
C ALA A 91 -12.05 19.30 24.17
N GLY A 92 -13.11 19.02 24.94
CA GLY A 92 -14.48 19.44 24.62
C GLY A 92 -15.03 18.87 23.31
N LEU A 93 -14.65 17.62 23.01
CA LEU A 93 -15.05 16.92 21.79
C LEU A 93 -16.41 16.28 22.00
N ASP A 94 -17.44 16.85 21.38
CA ASP A 94 -18.63 16.08 21.09
C ASP A 94 -18.33 15.00 20.05
N SER A 95 -19.26 14.07 19.85
CA SER A 95 -19.01 12.97 18.91
C SER A 95 -18.83 13.41 17.48
N ASN A 96 -19.52 14.46 17.02
CA ASN A 96 -19.33 14.90 15.65
C ASN A 96 -17.89 15.45 15.49
N LYS A 97 -17.41 16.21 16.46
CA LYS A 97 -16.02 16.69 16.54
C LYS A 97 -15.03 15.54 16.58
N TYR A 98 -15.23 14.54 17.42
CA TYR A 98 -14.36 13.34 17.45
C TYR A 98 -14.37 12.60 16.10
N ASN A 99 -15.56 12.49 15.50
CA ASN A 99 -15.89 12.21 14.10
C ASN A 99 -14.85 12.75 13.11
N TRP A 100 -14.84 14.08 13.09
CA TRP A 100 -14.02 14.89 12.22
C TRP A 100 -12.53 14.70 12.42
N LEU A 101 -12.07 14.40 13.65
CA LEU A 101 -10.66 14.14 13.92
C LEU A 101 -10.12 12.89 13.21
N GLY A 102 -10.98 11.90 12.95
CA GLY A 102 -10.64 10.74 12.13
C GLY A 102 -10.70 11.07 10.64
N THR A 103 -11.75 11.76 10.20
CA THR A 103 -11.98 12.14 8.80
C THR A 103 -10.89 13.06 8.24
N ILE A 104 -10.50 14.10 9.00
CA ILE A 104 -9.60 15.16 8.51
C ILE A 104 -8.20 14.66 8.19
N LEU A 105 -7.73 13.60 8.86
CA LEU A 105 -6.44 12.97 8.58
C LEU A 105 -6.40 12.46 7.13
N TYR A 106 -7.43 11.74 6.70
CA TYR A 106 -7.48 11.18 5.35
C TYR A 106 -7.73 12.25 4.27
N ILE A 107 -8.44 13.32 4.61
CA ILE A 107 -8.52 14.52 3.74
C ILE A 107 -7.12 15.13 3.58
N GLY A 108 -6.35 15.25 4.66
CA GLY A 108 -4.95 15.69 4.62
C GLY A 108 -4.09 14.78 3.74
N VAL A 109 -4.28 13.45 3.80
CA VAL A 109 -3.59 12.49 2.93
C VAL A 109 -3.91 12.74 1.45
N LEU A 110 -5.19 12.91 1.09
CA LEU A 110 -5.60 13.20 -0.30
C LEU A 110 -5.00 14.51 -0.81
N VAL A 111 -4.99 15.56 0.02
CA VAL A 111 -4.41 16.86 -0.35
C VAL A 111 -2.89 16.76 -0.48
N GLY A 112 -2.23 16.03 0.40
CA GLY A 112 -0.77 15.84 0.41
C GLY A 112 -0.26 14.92 -0.71
N GLU A 113 -1.10 14.03 -1.23
CA GLU A 113 -0.70 13.03 -2.22
C GLU A 113 -0.21 13.64 -3.53
N TYR A 114 -0.96 14.59 -4.11
CA TYR A 114 -0.58 15.26 -5.36
C TYR A 114 0.78 15.98 -5.28
N PRO A 115 1.00 16.92 -4.33
CA PRO A 115 2.28 17.62 -4.24
C PRO A 115 3.41 16.66 -3.91
N THR A 116 3.17 15.65 -3.09
CA THR A 116 4.18 14.66 -2.76
C THR A 116 4.60 13.83 -3.96
N ASN A 117 3.66 13.30 -4.75
CA ASN A 117 4.01 12.52 -5.94
C ASN A 117 4.86 13.34 -6.93
N PHE A 118 4.58 14.63 -7.06
CA PHE A 118 5.40 15.54 -7.87
C PHE A 118 6.79 15.79 -7.27
N LEU A 119 6.89 16.02 -5.96
CA LEU A 119 8.14 16.30 -5.28
C LEU A 119 9.04 15.05 -5.17
N ALA A 120 8.47 13.87 -4.97
CA ALA A 120 9.20 12.60 -4.89
C ALA A 120 9.91 12.24 -6.21
N GLN A 121 9.43 12.75 -7.35
CA GLN A 121 10.11 12.60 -8.64
C GLN A 121 11.30 13.55 -8.82
N LYS A 122 11.35 14.67 -8.09
CA LYS A 122 12.38 15.71 -8.25
C LYS A 122 13.43 15.72 -7.15
N LEU A 123 13.05 15.29 -5.95
CA LEU A 123 13.89 15.35 -4.76
C LEU A 123 14.53 14.00 -4.46
N PRO A 124 15.67 13.97 -3.73
CA PRO A 124 16.24 12.73 -3.24
C PRO A 124 15.24 12.00 -2.33
N VAL A 125 14.85 10.79 -2.75
CA VAL A 125 13.72 10.03 -2.19
C VAL A 125 13.89 9.76 -0.70
N ALA A 126 15.09 9.38 -0.25
CA ALA A 126 15.33 9.04 1.15
C ALA A 126 15.33 10.28 2.04
N LYS A 127 15.95 11.39 1.58
CA LYS A 127 15.96 12.66 2.33
C LYS A 127 14.57 13.29 2.42
N TYR A 128 13.81 13.23 1.34
CA TYR A 128 12.43 13.72 1.32
C TYR A 128 11.54 12.89 2.26
N LEU A 129 11.67 11.56 2.26
CA LEU A 129 11.00 10.69 3.23
C LEU A 129 11.39 11.07 4.67
N ALA A 130 12.68 11.14 4.98
CA ALA A 130 13.16 11.46 6.33
C ALA A 130 12.67 12.83 6.83
N ALA A 131 12.68 13.85 5.96
CA ALA A 131 12.15 15.17 6.29
C ALA A 131 10.65 15.14 6.61
N ASN A 132 9.85 14.43 5.82
CA ASN A 132 8.43 14.28 6.09
C ASN A 132 8.15 13.48 7.37
N VAL A 133 8.89 12.39 7.63
CA VAL A 133 8.76 11.61 8.88
C VAL A 133 9.11 12.48 10.09
N PHE A 134 10.13 13.34 9.97
CA PHE A 134 10.48 14.27 11.04
C PHE A 134 9.37 15.31 11.28
N LEU A 135 8.87 15.93 10.21
CA LEU A 135 7.79 16.92 10.31
C LEU A 135 6.50 16.31 10.86
N TRP A 136 6.13 15.10 10.43
CA TRP A 136 4.98 14.42 10.99
C TRP A 136 5.20 14.11 12.47
N GLY A 137 6.39 13.63 12.87
CA GLY A 137 6.72 13.35 14.27
C GLY A 137 6.60 14.58 15.16
N VAL A 138 7.05 15.74 14.66
CA VAL A 138 6.86 17.04 15.34
C VAL A 138 5.38 17.36 15.50
N VAL A 139 4.56 17.16 14.45
CA VAL A 139 3.11 17.39 14.51
C VAL A 139 2.42 16.47 15.52
N ILE A 140 2.83 15.21 15.61
CA ILE A 140 2.34 14.26 16.64
C ILE A 140 2.70 14.76 18.03
N ALA A 141 3.96 15.17 18.26
CA ALA A 141 4.38 15.73 19.55
C ALA A 141 3.59 17.01 19.90
N CYS A 142 3.35 17.89 18.93
CA CYS A 142 2.52 19.09 19.08
C CYS A 142 1.05 18.76 19.37
N SER A 143 0.56 17.57 19.02
CA SER A 143 -0.80 17.14 19.34
C SER A 143 -1.03 17.02 20.85
N ALA A 144 0.02 16.81 21.64
CA ALA A 144 -0.05 16.86 23.10
C ALA A 144 -0.42 18.25 23.63
N ALA A 145 -0.06 19.32 22.92
CA ALA A 145 -0.37 20.69 23.29
C ALA A 145 -1.76 21.16 22.80
N ALA A 146 -2.40 20.40 21.91
CA ALA A 146 -3.70 20.75 21.35
C ALA A 146 -4.83 20.38 22.31
N THR A 147 -5.30 21.35 23.09
CA THR A 147 -6.37 21.17 24.10
C THR A 147 -7.77 21.55 23.62
N ASN A 148 -7.94 21.80 22.32
CA ASN A 148 -9.22 22.19 21.74
C ASN A 148 -9.44 21.54 20.36
N PHE A 149 -10.70 21.50 19.94
CA PHE A 149 -11.08 20.90 18.66
C PHE A 149 -10.34 21.51 17.44
N PRO A 150 -10.27 22.84 17.25
CA PRO A 150 -9.56 23.42 16.11
C PRO A 150 -8.07 23.04 16.08
N GLY A 151 -7.40 23.05 17.23
CA GLY A 151 -5.99 22.66 17.35
C GLY A 151 -5.79 21.20 16.96
N LEU A 152 -6.66 20.30 17.45
CA LEU A 152 -6.62 18.88 17.10
C LEU A 152 -6.93 18.64 15.62
N MET A 153 -7.80 19.43 15.00
CA MET A 153 -8.08 19.37 13.57
C MET A 153 -6.86 19.76 12.73
N VAL A 154 -6.17 20.84 13.08
CA VAL A 154 -4.99 21.33 12.35
C VAL A 154 -3.85 20.32 12.42
N VAL A 155 -3.50 19.83 13.62
CA VAL A 155 -2.41 18.84 13.75
C VAL A 155 -2.74 17.55 13.01
N ARG A 156 -4.01 17.09 13.02
CA ARG A 156 -4.43 15.89 12.28
C ARG A 156 -4.40 16.08 10.77
N PHE A 157 -4.79 17.24 10.28
CA PHE A 157 -4.69 17.56 8.85
C PHE A 157 -3.23 17.55 8.39
N LEU A 158 -2.36 18.25 9.12
CA LEU A 158 -0.93 18.32 8.81
C LEU A 158 -0.25 16.95 8.87
N LEU A 159 -0.62 16.13 9.87
CA LEU A 159 -0.17 14.74 9.96
C LEU A 159 -0.50 13.98 8.67
N GLY A 160 -1.76 14.04 8.20
CA GLY A 160 -2.17 13.42 6.95
C GLY A 160 -1.37 13.92 5.74
N CYS A 161 -1.13 15.23 5.65
CA CYS A 161 -0.34 15.81 4.57
C CYS A 161 1.10 15.28 4.54
N PHE A 162 1.80 15.24 5.68
CA PHE A 162 3.19 14.76 5.74
C PHE A 162 3.29 13.24 5.56
N GLU A 163 2.32 12.48 6.05
CA GLU A 163 2.29 11.03 5.91
C GLU A 163 1.93 10.53 4.50
N SER A 164 1.32 11.39 3.66
CA SER A 164 0.94 11.05 2.28
C SER A 164 2.13 10.56 1.43
N CYS A 165 3.37 10.88 1.84
CA CYS A 165 4.58 10.52 1.14
C CYS A 165 4.98 9.05 1.20
N VAL A 166 4.57 8.35 2.27
CA VAL A 166 5.16 7.05 2.60
C VAL A 166 4.85 6.02 1.52
N GLN A 167 3.58 5.91 1.12
CA GLN A 167 3.15 4.89 0.16
C GLN A 167 3.77 5.04 -1.25
N PRO A 168 3.74 6.21 -1.92
CA PRO A 168 4.35 6.35 -3.23
C PRO A 168 5.88 6.17 -3.19
N ILE A 169 6.54 6.68 -2.15
CA ILE A 169 7.98 6.50 -1.96
C ILE A 169 8.32 5.02 -1.76
N PHE A 170 7.52 4.28 -1.01
CA PHE A 170 7.76 2.87 -0.75
C PHE A 170 7.61 2.03 -2.01
N ILE A 171 6.62 2.32 -2.86
CA ILE A 171 6.45 1.67 -4.15
C ILE A 171 7.66 1.97 -5.03
N GLN A 172 8.08 3.24 -5.12
CA GLN A 172 9.26 3.66 -5.89
C GLN A 172 10.54 2.98 -5.39
N MET A 173 10.79 2.97 -4.07
CA MET A 173 11.93 2.30 -3.46
C MET A 173 11.90 0.79 -3.69
N THR A 174 10.73 0.16 -3.58
CA THR A 174 10.58 -1.27 -3.83
C THR A 174 10.99 -1.62 -5.26
N SER A 175 10.58 -0.79 -6.22
CA SER A 175 10.95 -0.97 -7.64
C SER A 175 12.43 -0.70 -7.92
N MET A 176 13.09 0.16 -7.13
CA MET A 176 14.48 0.57 -7.31
C MET A 176 15.48 -0.44 -6.72
N TRP A 177 15.13 -1.11 -5.63
CA TRP A 177 16.06 -1.94 -4.85
C TRP A 177 15.82 -3.45 -4.98
N TYR A 178 14.62 -3.87 -5.41
CA TYR A 178 14.21 -5.27 -5.39
C TYR A 178 13.69 -5.77 -6.72
N THR A 179 13.86 -7.07 -6.95
CA THR A 179 13.39 -7.71 -8.18
C THR A 179 11.86 -7.88 -8.19
N ARG A 180 11.21 -7.93 -9.36
CA ARG A 180 9.75 -8.09 -9.51
C ARG A 180 9.20 -9.28 -8.72
N LYS A 181 9.97 -10.37 -8.61
CA LYS A 181 9.59 -11.58 -7.86
C LYS A 181 9.56 -11.35 -6.34
N GLU A 182 10.34 -10.40 -5.83
CA GLU A 182 10.47 -10.12 -4.39
C GLU A 182 9.46 -9.07 -3.91
N GLN A 183 9.04 -8.14 -4.77
CA GLN A 183 8.19 -6.99 -4.40
C GLN A 183 6.90 -7.37 -3.64
N PRO A 184 6.16 -8.44 -4.01
CA PRO A 184 4.93 -8.81 -3.31
C PRO A 184 5.16 -9.20 -1.84
N ILE A 185 6.20 -9.99 -1.57
CA ILE A 185 6.53 -10.43 -0.20
C ILE A 185 6.95 -9.23 0.64
N LEU A 186 7.76 -8.34 0.08
CA LEU A 186 8.22 -7.13 0.77
C LEU A 186 7.05 -6.19 1.07
N THR A 187 6.13 -6.04 0.12
CA THR A 187 4.89 -5.29 0.28
C THR A 187 4.05 -5.82 1.44
N SER A 188 3.90 -7.14 1.54
CA SER A 188 3.20 -7.77 2.65
C SER A 188 3.92 -7.56 3.98
N LEU A 189 5.26 -7.64 4.02
CA LEU A 189 6.04 -7.52 5.25
C LEU A 189 5.88 -6.17 5.94
N TRP A 190 5.94 -5.06 5.19
CA TRP A 190 5.69 -3.76 5.81
C TRP A 190 4.20 -3.55 6.11
N ASN A 191 3.27 -4.04 5.28
CA ASN A 191 1.82 -3.99 5.59
C ASN A 191 1.45 -4.72 6.89
N CYS A 192 2.11 -5.84 7.20
CA CYS A 192 1.91 -6.58 8.45
C CYS A 192 2.16 -5.74 9.71
N MET A 193 2.87 -4.61 9.61
CA MET A 193 3.06 -3.72 10.77
C MET A 193 1.78 -3.10 11.30
N MET A 194 0.67 -3.10 10.54
CA MET A 194 -0.65 -2.70 11.07
C MET A 194 -1.07 -3.55 12.28
N GLY A 195 -0.79 -4.85 12.28
CA GLY A 195 -1.07 -5.71 13.43
C GLY A 195 -0.05 -5.52 14.55
N VAL A 196 1.24 -5.36 14.21
CA VAL A 196 2.32 -5.11 15.18
C VAL A 196 2.14 -3.81 15.94
N GLN A 197 1.68 -2.78 15.23
CA GLN A 197 1.28 -1.51 15.81
C GLN A 197 0.32 -1.71 16.98
N MET A 198 -0.75 -2.49 16.81
CA MET A 198 -1.77 -2.63 17.85
C MET A 198 -1.18 -3.26 19.12
N MET A 199 -0.24 -4.20 18.94
CA MET A 199 0.46 -4.83 20.05
C MET A 199 1.35 -3.84 20.81
N VAL A 200 2.22 -3.11 20.11
CA VAL A 200 3.14 -2.17 20.77
C VAL A 200 2.41 -0.92 21.26
N GLY A 201 1.47 -0.40 20.47
CA GLY A 201 0.62 0.74 20.80
C GLY A 201 -0.24 0.49 22.03
N GLY A 202 -0.82 -0.72 22.16
CA GLY A 202 -1.55 -1.14 23.35
C GLY A 202 -0.68 -1.14 24.61
N ILE A 203 0.55 -1.65 24.52
CA ILE A 203 1.50 -1.65 25.65
C ILE A 203 1.90 -0.22 26.04
N MET A 204 2.21 0.63 25.08
CA MET A 204 2.56 2.04 25.34
C MET A 204 1.39 2.82 25.94
N ALA A 205 0.18 2.61 25.41
CA ALA A 205 -1.03 3.22 25.94
C ALA A 205 -1.35 2.72 27.35
N TRP A 206 -1.13 1.43 27.65
CA TRP A 206 -1.23 0.88 29.00
C TRP A 206 -0.21 1.52 29.96
N GLY A 207 1.06 1.65 29.55
CA GLY A 207 2.11 2.27 30.36
C GLY A 207 1.82 3.75 30.65
N THR A 208 1.44 4.52 29.63
CA THR A 208 1.08 5.94 29.79
C THR A 208 -0.21 6.16 30.57
N SER A 209 -1.14 5.20 30.57
CA SER A 209 -2.38 5.26 31.37
C SER A 209 -2.15 5.20 32.88
N HIS A 210 -0.97 4.76 33.35
CA HIS A 210 -0.61 4.80 34.77
C HIS A 210 -0.16 6.21 35.23
N TYR A 211 0.11 7.11 34.29
CA TYR A 211 0.53 8.47 34.59
C TYR A 211 -0.69 9.33 34.94
N ILE A 212 -1.01 9.44 36.24
CA ILE A 212 -2.20 10.11 36.77
C ILE A 212 -1.79 11.21 37.75
N GLY A 213 -2.45 12.37 37.70
CA GLY A 213 -2.28 13.45 38.69
C GLY A 213 -1.09 14.39 38.46
N HIS A 214 -0.49 14.35 37.27
CA HIS A 214 0.62 15.22 36.89
C HIS A 214 0.17 16.39 36.00
N ALA A 215 1.11 17.29 35.66
CA ALA A 215 0.85 18.48 34.84
C ALA A 215 0.37 18.15 33.41
N ILE A 216 0.72 16.97 32.89
CA ILE A 216 0.35 16.49 31.55
C ILE A 216 -0.61 15.31 31.71
N LYS A 217 -1.69 15.28 30.93
CA LYS A 217 -2.66 14.18 30.91
C LYS A 217 -2.05 12.92 30.27
N SER A 218 -2.56 11.75 30.63
CA SER A 218 -2.04 10.47 30.12
C SER A 218 -2.04 10.38 28.59
N TRP A 219 -3.09 10.90 27.92
CA TRP A 219 -3.16 10.91 26.45
C TRP A 219 -2.16 11.88 25.83
N GLN A 220 -1.91 13.04 26.45
CA GLN A 220 -0.91 14.00 25.98
C GLN A 220 0.50 13.40 26.08
N LEU A 221 0.79 12.67 27.16
CA LEU A 221 2.05 11.94 27.30
C LEU A 221 2.23 10.89 26.19
N LEU A 222 1.16 10.17 25.82
CA LEU A 222 1.19 9.21 24.73
C LEU A 222 1.56 9.86 23.38
N PHE A 223 0.91 10.97 23.01
CA PHE A 223 1.26 11.73 21.80
C PHE A 223 2.70 12.26 21.85
N LEU A 224 3.15 12.77 22.99
CA LEU A 224 4.49 13.31 23.14
C LEU A 224 5.57 12.23 22.95
N VAL A 225 5.43 11.09 23.63
CA VAL A 225 6.40 9.99 23.55
C VAL A 225 6.48 9.43 22.13
N LEU A 226 5.32 9.21 21.50
CA LEU A 226 5.24 8.72 20.12
C LEU A 226 5.89 9.70 19.13
N GLY A 227 5.52 10.98 19.20
CA GLY A 227 6.05 12.00 18.30
C GLY A 227 7.57 12.17 18.42
N VAL A 228 8.10 12.14 19.65
CA VAL A 228 9.54 12.19 19.89
C VAL A 228 10.24 10.93 19.37
N ALA A 229 9.68 9.75 19.61
CA ALA A 229 10.23 8.49 19.09
C ALA A 229 10.27 8.50 17.55
N THR A 230 9.21 8.97 16.90
CA THR A 230 9.17 9.16 15.44
C THR A 230 10.20 10.17 14.97
N CYS A 231 10.40 11.30 15.66
CA CYS A 231 11.45 12.26 15.31
C CYS A 231 12.85 11.64 15.37
N VAL A 232 13.14 10.86 16.43
CA VAL A 232 14.41 10.13 16.57
C VAL A 232 14.57 9.11 15.43
N TRP A 233 13.50 8.39 15.10
CA TRP A 233 13.48 7.48 13.96
C TRP A 233 13.76 8.20 12.64
N ALA A 234 13.18 9.39 12.43
CA ALA A 234 13.41 10.19 11.23
C ALA A 234 14.86 10.64 11.07
N VAL A 235 15.51 11.04 12.17
CA VAL A 235 16.95 11.38 12.16
C VAL A 235 17.78 10.15 11.79
N PHE A 236 17.44 8.98 12.34
CA PHE A 236 18.08 7.72 11.96
C PHE A 236 17.86 7.40 10.46
N LEU A 237 16.65 7.58 9.93
CA LEU A 237 16.37 7.40 8.51
C LEU A 237 17.23 8.32 7.64
N GLY A 238 17.32 9.60 7.98
CA GLY A 238 18.10 10.57 7.21
C GLY A 238 19.60 10.25 7.17
N TRP A 239 20.13 9.56 8.19
CA TRP A 239 21.51 9.13 8.23
C TRP A 239 21.75 7.75 7.59
N TYR A 240 20.83 6.80 7.79
CA TYR A 240 21.04 5.39 7.45
C TYR A 240 20.50 5.00 6.06
N LEU A 241 19.42 5.64 5.60
CA LEU A 241 18.72 5.30 4.36
C LEU A 241 19.38 5.97 3.14
N PRO A 242 19.86 5.19 2.15
CA PRO A 242 20.45 5.74 0.94
C PRO A 242 19.38 6.14 -0.10
N ASP A 243 19.63 7.22 -0.83
CA ASP A 243 18.71 7.75 -1.85
C ASP A 243 18.60 6.86 -3.10
N SER A 244 19.69 6.20 -3.52
CA SER A 244 19.71 5.27 -4.65
C SER A 244 20.86 4.26 -4.54
N PRO A 245 20.80 3.11 -5.23
CA PRO A 245 21.91 2.15 -5.30
C PRO A 245 23.22 2.82 -5.73
N MET A 246 23.14 3.81 -6.62
CA MET A 246 24.27 4.55 -7.19
C MET A 246 24.92 5.47 -6.16
N LYS A 247 24.09 6.22 -5.42
CA LYS A 247 24.52 7.21 -4.42
C LYS A 247 24.82 6.61 -3.05
N ALA A 248 24.58 5.30 -2.89
CA ALA A 248 24.78 4.61 -1.63
C ALA A 248 26.27 4.44 -1.32
N LYS A 249 26.79 5.25 -0.40
CA LYS A 249 28.19 5.19 0.08
C LYS A 249 28.52 3.91 0.87
N CYS A 250 27.52 3.07 1.17
CA CYS A 250 27.65 1.88 2.01
C CYS A 250 27.91 0.57 1.23
N PHE A 251 27.85 0.60 -0.10
CA PHE A 251 28.14 -0.55 -0.95
C PHE A 251 29.48 -0.35 -1.66
N THR A 252 30.23 -1.43 -1.86
CA THR A 252 31.42 -1.42 -2.73
C THR A 252 31.00 -1.16 -4.17
N GLU A 253 31.90 -0.61 -5.00
CA GLU A 253 31.59 -0.34 -6.41
C GLU A 253 31.17 -1.60 -7.18
N ASP A 254 31.76 -2.76 -6.84
CA ASP A 254 31.34 -4.04 -7.42
C ASP A 254 29.95 -4.47 -6.97
N ASP A 255 29.60 -4.31 -5.69
CA ASP A 255 28.25 -4.61 -5.21
C ASP A 255 27.21 -3.66 -5.84
N LYS A 256 27.55 -2.38 -6.07
CA LYS A 256 26.65 -1.43 -6.77
C LYS A 256 26.37 -1.88 -8.20
N ARG A 257 27.40 -2.29 -8.95
CA ARG A 257 27.25 -2.83 -10.30
C ARG A 257 26.32 -4.05 -10.31
N LEU A 258 26.54 -4.99 -9.40
CA LEU A 258 25.71 -6.19 -9.29
C LEU A 258 24.27 -5.87 -8.85
N LEU A 259 24.05 -4.88 -7.98
CA LEU A 259 22.71 -4.42 -7.59
C LEU A 259 21.95 -3.81 -8.76
N VAL A 260 22.62 -3.01 -9.60
CA VAL A 260 22.03 -2.45 -10.82
C VAL A 260 21.67 -3.57 -11.79
N GLU A 261 22.56 -4.54 -12.01
CA GLU A 261 22.31 -5.68 -12.89
C GLU A 261 21.15 -6.55 -12.39
N ARG A 262 21.06 -6.78 -11.07
CA ARG A 262 19.95 -7.50 -10.43
C ARG A 262 18.60 -6.87 -10.75
N VAL A 263 18.53 -5.54 -10.65
CA VAL A 263 17.31 -4.76 -10.91
C VAL A 263 17.12 -4.54 -12.41
N ARG A 264 18.15 -4.71 -13.25
CA ARG A 264 18.06 -4.64 -14.73
C ARG A 264 17.09 -5.67 -15.28
N ALA A 265 17.04 -6.86 -14.69
CA ALA A 265 16.07 -7.91 -14.98
C ALA A 265 14.62 -7.51 -14.68
N ASN A 266 14.38 -6.42 -13.93
CA ASN A 266 13.04 -5.89 -13.76
C ASN A 266 12.51 -5.21 -15.01
N GLU A 267 13.35 -4.94 -16.02
CA GLU A 267 12.99 -4.20 -17.24
C GLU A 267 12.24 -2.90 -16.92
N THR A 268 12.43 -2.35 -15.72
CA THR A 268 11.86 -1.07 -15.29
C THR A 268 12.51 0.10 -16.03
N GLY A 269 13.63 -0.17 -16.72
CA GLY A 269 14.27 0.68 -17.72
C GLY A 269 13.60 0.68 -19.11
N ILE A 270 12.51 -0.06 -19.30
CA ILE A 270 11.52 0.22 -20.36
C ILE A 270 10.16 0.42 -19.65
N GLN A 271 10.10 1.37 -18.72
CA GLN A 271 8.87 2.13 -18.62
C GLN A 271 8.64 2.72 -20.01
N ASN A 272 7.55 2.34 -20.66
CA ASN A 272 6.98 3.21 -21.68
C ASN A 272 6.70 4.53 -20.97
N LYS A 273 7.62 5.50 -21.06
CA LYS A 273 7.40 6.89 -20.61
C LYS A 273 6.28 7.55 -21.42
N THR A 274 5.85 6.89 -22.49
CA THR A 274 4.70 7.26 -23.30
C THR A 274 3.43 6.94 -22.52
N PHE A 275 2.88 7.97 -21.90
CA PHE A 275 1.53 7.93 -21.36
C PHE A 275 0.54 7.58 -22.47
N LYS A 276 -0.05 6.38 -22.39
CA LYS A 276 -1.00 5.90 -23.39
C LYS A 276 -2.42 6.30 -22.99
N ARG A 277 -2.95 7.36 -23.61
CA ARG A 277 -4.31 7.85 -23.34
C ARG A 277 -5.38 6.78 -23.50
N TYR A 278 -5.23 5.86 -24.45
CA TYR A 278 -6.21 4.78 -24.65
C TYR A 278 -6.25 3.83 -23.43
N GLN A 279 -5.10 3.52 -22.81
CA GLN A 279 -5.03 2.68 -21.60
C GLN A 279 -5.66 3.36 -20.38
N LEU A 280 -5.54 4.70 -20.29
CA LEU A 280 -6.25 5.49 -19.28
C LEU A 280 -7.78 5.37 -19.48
N VAL A 281 -8.26 5.57 -20.71
CA VAL A 281 -9.70 5.47 -21.01
C VAL A 281 -10.20 4.05 -20.77
N GLU A 282 -9.42 3.03 -21.15
CA GLU A 282 -9.73 1.63 -20.84
C GLU A 282 -9.82 1.42 -19.32
N ALA A 283 -8.89 1.97 -18.53
CA ALA A 283 -8.94 1.87 -17.08
C ALA A 283 -10.22 2.48 -16.48
N LEU A 284 -10.63 3.65 -16.98
CA LEU A 284 -11.81 4.38 -16.51
C LEU A 284 -13.14 3.79 -16.99
N THR A 285 -13.14 3.03 -18.09
CA THR A 285 -14.36 2.44 -18.67
C THR A 285 -14.53 0.96 -18.36
N ASP A 286 -13.50 0.28 -17.85
CA ASP A 286 -13.58 -1.13 -17.48
C ASP A 286 -14.46 -1.34 -16.23
N PRO A 287 -15.57 -2.10 -16.32
CA PRO A 287 -16.43 -2.37 -15.18
C PRO A 287 -15.72 -3.13 -14.05
N ILE A 288 -14.72 -3.98 -14.35
CA ILE A 288 -13.99 -4.75 -13.32
C ILE A 288 -13.18 -3.80 -12.42
N ILE A 289 -12.64 -2.72 -12.99
CA ILE A 289 -11.88 -1.73 -12.23
C ILE A 289 -12.79 -0.97 -11.25
N TRP A 290 -14.00 -0.63 -11.66
CA TRP A 290 -14.99 -0.04 -10.77
C TRP A 290 -15.46 -1.00 -9.67
N LEU A 291 -15.50 -2.32 -9.95
CA LEU A 291 -15.73 -3.32 -8.90
C LEU A 291 -14.57 -3.36 -7.90
N TYR A 292 -13.31 -3.25 -8.32
CA TYR A 292 -12.18 -3.11 -7.39
C TYR A 292 -12.26 -1.85 -6.55
N VAL A 293 -12.65 -0.71 -7.14
CA VAL A 293 -12.91 0.53 -6.41
C VAL A 293 -14.01 0.32 -5.36
N LEU A 294 -15.12 -0.33 -5.72
CA LEU A 294 -16.22 -0.60 -4.80
C LEU A 294 -15.82 -1.55 -3.66
N MET A 295 -15.00 -2.58 -3.93
CA MET A 295 -14.40 -3.43 -2.90
C MET A 295 -13.52 -2.61 -1.96
N GLN A 296 -12.69 -1.71 -2.51
CA GLN A 296 -11.80 -0.87 -1.71
C GLN A 296 -12.58 0.07 -0.79
N VAL A 297 -13.62 0.75 -1.29
CA VAL A 297 -14.48 1.62 -0.47
C VAL A 297 -15.20 0.80 0.60
N SER A 298 -15.78 -0.35 0.23
CA SER A 298 -16.57 -1.17 1.16
C SER A 298 -15.72 -1.72 2.30
N SER A 299 -14.51 -2.22 2.01
CA SER A 299 -13.57 -2.69 3.04
C SER A 299 -13.09 -1.55 3.94
N THR A 300 -12.74 -0.39 3.37
CA THR A 300 -12.19 0.72 4.14
C THR A 300 -13.22 1.45 4.99
N LEU A 301 -14.49 1.48 4.58
CA LEU A 301 -15.59 1.97 5.42
C LEU A 301 -15.76 1.13 6.70
N VAL A 302 -15.54 -0.18 6.62
CA VAL A 302 -15.53 -1.06 7.80
C VAL A 302 -14.24 -0.85 8.61
N LEU A 303 -13.08 -0.94 7.96
CA LEU A 303 -11.77 -0.86 8.61
C LEU A 303 -11.53 0.47 9.31
N GLY A 304 -11.81 1.59 8.65
CA GLY A 304 -11.59 2.92 9.19
C GLY A 304 -12.51 3.23 10.38
N GLY A 305 -13.75 2.73 10.33
CA GLY A 305 -14.72 2.88 11.42
C GLY A 305 -14.27 2.11 12.64
N LEU A 306 -13.93 0.82 12.47
CA LEU A 306 -13.37 0.02 13.56
C LEU A 306 -12.05 0.60 14.07
N GLY A 307 -11.18 1.12 13.21
CA GLY A 307 -9.88 1.67 13.61
C GLY A 307 -9.97 2.81 14.64
N VAL A 308 -10.93 3.72 14.49
CA VAL A 308 -11.10 4.87 15.39
C VAL A 308 -11.90 4.51 16.66
N PHE A 309 -12.82 3.54 16.56
CA PHE A 309 -13.77 3.20 17.62
C PHE A 309 -13.47 1.90 18.38
N SER A 310 -12.47 1.09 17.96
CA SER A 310 -12.17 -0.23 18.55
C SER A 310 -12.10 -0.19 20.08
N ASN A 311 -11.30 0.74 20.63
CA ASN A 311 -11.14 0.86 22.08
C ASN A 311 -12.42 1.33 22.78
N ILE A 312 -13.21 2.20 22.15
CA ILE A 312 -14.49 2.66 22.69
C ILE A 312 -15.47 1.47 22.77
N ILE A 313 -15.54 0.66 21.70
CA ILE A 313 -16.41 -0.52 21.62
C ILE A 313 -15.98 -1.56 22.66
N ILE A 314 -14.70 -1.91 22.74
CA ILE A 314 -14.22 -2.89 23.72
C ILE A 314 -14.46 -2.40 25.15
N LYS A 315 -14.22 -1.11 25.45
CA LYS A 315 -14.53 -0.53 26.77
C LYS A 315 -16.02 -0.58 27.08
N SER A 316 -16.89 -0.37 26.08
CA SER A 316 -18.35 -0.48 26.23
C SER A 316 -18.82 -1.89 26.60
N PHE A 317 -18.00 -2.93 26.41
CA PHE A 317 -18.31 -4.28 26.86
C PHE A 317 -18.16 -4.48 28.37
N GLY A 318 -17.66 -3.48 29.10
CA GLY A 318 -17.47 -3.54 30.55
C GLY A 318 -16.02 -3.84 30.98
N PHE A 319 -15.05 -3.69 30.08
CA PHE A 319 -13.63 -3.75 30.43
C PHE A 319 -13.13 -2.40 30.95
N THR A 320 -12.20 -2.43 31.90
CA THR A 320 -11.52 -1.21 32.37
C THR A 320 -10.57 -0.66 31.31
N THR A 321 -10.24 0.63 31.37
CA THR A 321 -9.29 1.27 30.42
C THR A 321 -7.98 0.49 30.31
N LEU A 322 -7.38 0.07 31.43
CA LEU A 322 -6.12 -0.69 31.42
C LEU A 322 -6.28 -2.07 30.77
N GLN A 323 -7.38 -2.78 31.05
CA GLN A 323 -7.67 -4.05 30.39
C GLN A 323 -7.85 -3.85 28.88
N THR A 324 -8.64 -2.86 28.45
CA THR A 324 -8.85 -2.55 27.03
C THR A 324 -7.54 -2.29 26.30
N GLN A 325 -6.59 -1.55 26.91
CA GLN A 325 -5.28 -1.32 26.31
C GLN A 325 -4.48 -2.62 26.12
N LEU A 326 -4.49 -3.53 27.11
CA LEU A 326 -3.81 -4.83 26.98
C LEU A 326 -4.48 -5.76 25.96
N LEU A 327 -5.80 -5.67 25.80
CA LEU A 327 -6.54 -6.46 24.82
C LEU A 327 -6.14 -6.11 23.37
N ASN A 328 -5.60 -4.92 23.11
CA ASN A 328 -5.04 -4.57 21.81
C ASN A 328 -3.86 -5.47 21.39
N ILE A 329 -3.16 -6.08 22.36
CA ILE A 329 -2.09 -7.07 22.06
C ILE A 329 -2.70 -8.29 21.38
N ALA A 330 -3.77 -8.84 21.94
CA ALA A 330 -4.46 -9.97 21.35
C ALA A 330 -5.12 -9.58 20.02
N GLN A 331 -5.73 -8.38 19.93
CA GLN A 331 -6.29 -7.88 18.67
C GLN A 331 -5.22 -7.81 17.56
N GLY A 332 -4.05 -7.23 17.85
CA GLY A 332 -2.95 -7.11 16.90
C GLY A 332 -2.40 -8.46 16.44
N ALA A 333 -2.32 -9.45 17.34
CA ALA A 333 -1.92 -10.80 17.01
C ALA A 333 -2.93 -11.49 16.07
N VAL A 334 -4.24 -11.35 16.34
CA VAL A 334 -5.31 -11.87 15.47
C VAL A 334 -5.25 -11.21 14.10
N THR A 335 -5.17 -9.88 14.04
CA THR A 335 -5.07 -9.14 12.76
C THR A 335 -3.87 -9.60 11.93
N SER A 336 -2.70 -9.75 12.57
CA SER A 336 -1.49 -10.25 11.91
C SER A 336 -1.67 -11.66 11.37
N ALA A 337 -2.24 -12.57 12.17
CA ALA A 337 -2.50 -13.94 11.79
C ALA A 337 -3.50 -14.04 10.62
N VAL A 338 -4.54 -13.22 10.60
CA VAL A 338 -5.52 -13.20 9.50
C VAL A 338 -4.90 -12.67 8.21
N MET A 339 -4.13 -11.58 8.27
CA MET A 339 -3.48 -11.02 7.08
C MET A 339 -2.53 -12.06 6.44
N VAL A 340 -1.70 -12.72 7.24
CA VAL A 340 -0.78 -13.77 6.77
C VAL A 340 -1.55 -15.02 6.31
N GLY A 341 -2.57 -15.44 7.07
CA GLY A 341 -3.39 -16.60 6.77
C GLY A 341 -4.19 -16.45 5.48
N GLY A 342 -4.77 -15.27 5.22
CA GLY A 342 -5.50 -14.98 3.99
C GLY A 342 -4.60 -15.02 2.76
N ALA A 343 -3.42 -14.38 2.83
CA ALA A 343 -2.45 -14.42 1.74
C ALA A 343 -1.95 -15.85 1.47
N SER A 344 -1.66 -16.62 2.53
CA SER A 344 -1.18 -18.00 2.43
C SER A 344 -2.25 -18.92 1.84
N LEU A 345 -3.50 -18.82 2.31
CA LEU A 345 -4.61 -19.62 1.81
C LEU A 345 -4.96 -19.30 0.36
N SER A 346 -4.95 -18.02 -0.01
CA SER A 346 -5.14 -17.59 -1.40
C SER A 346 -4.04 -18.09 -2.33
N SER A 347 -2.80 -18.14 -1.85
CA SER A 347 -1.67 -18.65 -2.63
C SER A 347 -1.71 -20.18 -2.78
N TRP A 348 -2.16 -20.89 -1.74
CA TRP A 348 -2.26 -22.36 -1.78
C TRP A 348 -3.44 -22.85 -2.62
N THR A 349 -4.58 -22.15 -2.57
CA THR A 349 -5.81 -22.56 -3.28
C THR A 349 -5.88 -22.04 -4.71
N ASP A 350 -5.09 -21.03 -5.07
CA ASP A 350 -5.23 -20.27 -6.33
C ASP A 350 -6.68 -19.77 -6.59
N GLN A 351 -7.46 -19.57 -5.52
CA GLN A 351 -8.86 -19.12 -5.55
C GLN A 351 -9.02 -17.85 -4.71
N THR A 352 -8.53 -16.73 -5.23
CA THR A 352 -8.41 -15.47 -4.44
C THR A 352 -9.80 -14.97 -4.02
N ILE A 353 -10.79 -14.99 -4.93
CA ILE A 353 -12.13 -14.48 -4.63
C ILE A 353 -12.90 -15.39 -3.66
N LEU A 354 -12.68 -16.71 -3.70
CA LEU A 354 -13.34 -17.61 -2.73
C LEU A 354 -12.77 -17.41 -1.33
N VAL A 355 -11.45 -17.20 -1.23
CA VAL A 355 -10.81 -16.90 0.05
C VAL A 355 -11.32 -15.57 0.61
N MET A 356 -11.51 -14.54 -0.23
CA MET A 356 -12.16 -13.29 0.18
C MET A 356 -13.58 -13.54 0.72
N HIS A 357 -14.44 -14.29 0.00
CA HIS A 357 -15.76 -14.65 0.53
C HIS A 357 -15.69 -15.36 1.89
N LEU A 358 -14.81 -16.35 2.02
CA LEU A 358 -14.62 -17.09 3.26
C LEU A 358 -14.21 -16.16 4.42
N TRP A 359 -13.34 -15.18 4.16
CA TRP A 359 -12.87 -14.20 5.15
C TRP A 359 -13.88 -13.10 5.50
N THR A 360 -14.96 -12.93 4.73
CA THR A 360 -16.10 -12.10 5.15
C THR A 360 -17.05 -12.81 6.13
N ILE A 361 -17.01 -14.14 6.25
CA ILE A 361 -17.92 -14.89 7.14
C ILE A 361 -17.67 -14.57 8.63
N PRO A 362 -16.43 -14.64 9.17
CA PRO A 362 -16.20 -14.31 10.57
C PRO A 362 -16.60 -12.87 10.94
N PRO A 363 -16.32 -11.82 10.14
CA PRO A 363 -16.77 -10.46 10.42
C PRO A 363 -18.29 -10.32 10.47
N ILE A 364 -19.03 -11.01 9.58
CA ILE A 364 -20.50 -11.02 9.60
C ILE A 364 -21.01 -11.64 10.91
N ILE A 365 -20.47 -12.80 11.30
CA ILE A 365 -20.86 -13.48 12.54
C ILE A 365 -20.51 -12.63 13.76
N GLY A 366 -19.29 -12.09 13.81
CA GLY A 366 -18.83 -11.23 14.90
C GLY A 366 -19.70 -9.99 15.07
N THR A 367 -20.03 -9.34 13.95
CA THR A 367 -20.93 -8.18 13.94
C THR A 367 -22.35 -8.56 14.38
N ALA A 368 -22.87 -9.73 13.99
CA ALA A 368 -24.18 -10.22 14.41
C ALA A 368 -24.27 -10.51 15.91
N ILE A 369 -23.22 -11.09 16.48
CA ILE A 369 -23.14 -11.33 17.92
C ILE A 369 -23.13 -10.00 18.68
N ILE A 370 -22.30 -9.03 18.26
CA ILE A 370 -22.23 -7.70 18.90
C ILE A 370 -23.56 -6.95 18.76
N PHE A 371 -24.21 -7.05 17.60
CA PHE A 371 -25.49 -6.40 17.34
C PHE A 371 -26.62 -6.95 18.22
N THR A 372 -26.69 -8.28 18.39
CA THR A 372 -27.82 -8.95 19.06
C THR A 372 -27.66 -9.09 20.56
N ILE A 373 -26.44 -9.33 21.05
CA ILE A 373 -26.19 -9.61 22.48
C ILE A 373 -25.87 -8.31 23.21
N ALA A 374 -26.53 -8.09 24.36
CA ALA A 374 -26.24 -6.95 25.21
C ALA A 374 -24.97 -7.19 26.06
N PRO A 375 -24.13 -6.17 26.28
CA PRO A 375 -22.98 -6.30 27.17
C PRO A 375 -23.40 -6.53 28.62
N THR A 376 -22.91 -7.63 29.20
CA THR A 376 -23.00 -7.95 30.63
C THR A 376 -21.66 -8.55 31.08
N GLU A 377 -21.44 -8.63 32.40
CA GLU A 377 -20.25 -9.29 32.99
C GLU A 377 -20.04 -10.71 32.45
N SER A 378 -21.13 -11.45 32.16
CA SER A 378 -21.07 -12.81 31.62
C SER A 378 -20.87 -12.88 30.11
N THR A 379 -21.30 -11.87 29.35
CA THR A 379 -21.20 -11.86 27.87
C THR A 379 -19.96 -11.15 27.35
N ARG A 380 -19.26 -10.34 28.18
CA ARG A 380 -18.12 -9.50 27.74
C ARG A 380 -17.00 -10.24 27.02
N VAL A 381 -16.69 -11.48 27.43
CA VAL A 381 -15.65 -12.30 26.79
C VAL A 381 -16.12 -12.81 25.43
N GLY A 382 -17.38 -13.24 25.32
CA GLY A 382 -17.97 -13.63 24.04
C GLY A 382 -18.04 -12.46 23.05
N LEU A 383 -18.40 -11.27 23.53
CA LEU A 383 -18.40 -10.04 22.73
C LEU A 383 -17.00 -9.63 22.27
N LEU A 384 -15.97 -9.83 23.11
CA LEU A 384 -14.58 -9.61 22.73
C LEU A 384 -14.13 -10.56 21.61
N ILE A 385 -14.45 -11.85 21.72
CA ILE A 385 -14.14 -12.85 20.68
C ILE A 385 -14.85 -12.48 19.37
N ALA A 386 -16.14 -12.11 19.45
CA ALA A 386 -16.90 -11.63 18.32
C ALA A 386 -16.27 -10.37 17.69
N PHE A 387 -15.72 -9.47 18.51
CA PHE A 387 -14.99 -8.30 18.02
C PHE A 387 -13.70 -8.71 17.30
N TYR A 388 -12.96 -9.71 17.78
CA TYR A 388 -11.81 -10.23 17.06
C TYR A 388 -12.17 -10.89 15.73
N CYS A 389 -13.35 -11.52 15.62
CA CYS A 389 -13.85 -12.01 14.33
C CYS A 389 -14.04 -10.87 13.30
N THR A 390 -14.37 -9.64 13.74
CA THR A 390 -14.45 -8.49 12.82
C THR A 390 -13.12 -8.13 12.19
N GLN A 391 -11.98 -8.48 12.81
CA GLN A 391 -10.65 -8.17 12.29
C GLN A 391 -10.29 -9.00 11.04
N PHE A 392 -11.08 -10.01 10.69
CA PHE A 392 -10.82 -10.80 9.48
C PHE A 392 -10.94 -9.97 8.19
N ILE A 393 -11.67 -8.85 8.24
CA ILE A 393 -11.83 -7.92 7.13
C ILE A 393 -10.49 -7.27 6.69
N TRP A 394 -9.46 -7.28 7.54
CA TRP A 394 -8.11 -6.80 7.18
C TRP A 394 -7.46 -7.61 6.05
N ALA A 395 -7.85 -8.87 5.86
CA ALA A 395 -7.32 -9.68 4.77
C ALA A 395 -7.80 -9.22 3.38
N GLU A 396 -8.99 -8.62 3.29
CA GLU A 396 -9.58 -8.16 2.03
C GLU A 396 -8.67 -7.15 1.31
N GLY A 397 -8.08 -6.21 2.05
CA GLY A 397 -7.22 -5.18 1.48
C GLY A 397 -6.00 -5.77 0.76
N ASN A 398 -5.32 -6.73 1.38
CA ASN A 398 -4.15 -7.38 0.76
C ASN A 398 -4.54 -8.23 -0.45
N LEU A 399 -5.64 -8.97 -0.35
CA LEU A 399 -6.12 -9.84 -1.43
C LEU A 399 -6.58 -9.03 -2.64
N LEU A 400 -7.18 -7.85 -2.43
CA LEU A 400 -7.54 -6.92 -3.50
C LEU A 400 -6.31 -6.43 -4.28
N PHE A 401 -5.23 -6.03 -3.59
CA PHE A 401 -3.99 -5.64 -4.27
C PHE A 401 -3.36 -6.80 -5.07
N SER A 402 -3.44 -8.03 -4.53
CA SER A 402 -3.03 -9.24 -5.25
C SER A 402 -3.84 -9.42 -6.55
N MET A 403 -5.17 -9.24 -6.49
CA MET A 403 -6.03 -9.31 -7.67
C MET A 403 -5.68 -8.26 -8.72
N ILE A 404 -5.52 -6.99 -8.31
CA ILE A 404 -5.13 -5.90 -9.24
C ILE A 404 -3.80 -6.25 -9.91
N SER A 405 -2.81 -6.74 -9.16
CA SER A 405 -1.51 -7.06 -9.73
C SER A 405 -1.54 -8.25 -10.71
N ARG A 406 -2.45 -9.22 -10.52
CA ARG A 406 -2.59 -10.41 -11.38
C ARG A 406 -3.52 -10.21 -12.57
N ASN A 407 -4.50 -9.30 -12.48
CA ASN A 407 -5.57 -9.15 -13.47
C ASN A 407 -5.51 -7.87 -14.31
N VAL A 408 -4.61 -6.94 -14.00
CA VAL A 408 -4.44 -5.70 -14.75
C VAL A 408 -3.08 -5.69 -15.42
N ALA A 409 -3.08 -5.58 -16.75
CA ALA A 409 -1.88 -5.43 -17.57
C ALA A 409 -1.91 -4.11 -18.36
N GLY A 410 -0.75 -3.71 -18.88
CA GLY A 410 -0.50 -2.37 -19.42
C GLY A 410 -0.04 -1.40 -18.34
N GLN A 411 1.09 -0.74 -18.56
CA GLN A 411 1.74 0.14 -17.59
C GLN A 411 0.84 1.33 -17.20
N THR A 412 0.27 2.03 -18.18
CA THR A 412 -0.59 3.19 -17.92
C THR A 412 -1.91 2.75 -17.27
N LYS A 413 -2.50 1.63 -17.72
CA LYS A 413 -3.71 1.06 -17.13
C LYS A 413 -3.48 0.69 -15.66
N LYS A 414 -2.42 -0.08 -15.36
CA LYS A 414 -2.08 -0.52 -13.99
C LYS A 414 -1.81 0.66 -13.05
N SER A 415 -1.04 1.65 -13.48
CA SER A 415 -0.81 2.86 -12.67
C SER A 415 -2.10 3.64 -12.40
N THR A 416 -3.01 3.72 -13.40
CA THR A 416 -4.31 4.39 -13.23
C THR A 416 -5.20 3.64 -12.24
N VAL A 417 -5.26 2.31 -12.33
CA VAL A 417 -6.04 1.47 -11.40
C VAL A 417 -5.54 1.64 -9.97
N LEU A 418 -4.22 1.60 -9.76
CA LEU A 418 -3.63 1.80 -8.43
C LEU A 418 -3.98 3.18 -7.85
N ALA A 419 -3.96 4.23 -8.67
CA ALA A 419 -4.37 5.57 -8.25
C ALA A 419 -5.88 5.65 -7.90
N MET A 420 -6.75 5.05 -8.73
CA MET A 420 -8.19 4.98 -8.44
C MET A 420 -8.46 4.23 -7.13
N THR A 421 -7.81 3.09 -6.91
CA THR A 421 -7.91 2.32 -5.67
C THR A 421 -7.36 3.10 -4.47
N PHE A 422 -6.28 3.87 -4.62
CA PHE A 422 -5.78 4.70 -3.53
C PHE A 422 -6.75 5.83 -3.15
N ILE A 423 -7.31 6.55 -4.14
CA ILE A 423 -8.33 7.58 -3.91
C ILE A 423 -9.55 6.97 -3.20
N ALA A 424 -9.99 5.79 -3.65
CA ALA A 424 -11.07 5.04 -3.02
C ALA A 424 -10.75 4.65 -1.57
N TRP A 425 -9.53 4.23 -1.29
CA TRP A 425 -9.06 3.90 0.06
C TRP A 425 -9.11 5.12 0.98
N ALA A 426 -8.61 6.27 0.52
CA ALA A 426 -8.59 7.48 1.33
C ALA A 426 -10.01 8.06 1.52
N ALA A 427 -10.85 8.06 0.49
CA ALA A 427 -12.24 8.51 0.58
C ALA A 427 -13.08 7.61 1.50
N GLY A 428 -12.91 6.30 1.42
CA GLY A 428 -13.57 5.34 2.30
C GLY A 428 -13.16 5.56 3.76
N ASN A 429 -11.86 5.66 4.04
CA ASN A 429 -11.37 5.93 5.39
C ASN A 429 -11.75 7.33 5.92
N ALA A 430 -11.86 8.35 5.07
CA ALA A 430 -12.34 9.67 5.47
C ALA A 430 -13.82 9.62 5.91
N THR A 431 -14.63 8.82 5.21
CA THR A 431 -16.07 8.69 5.46
C THR A 431 -16.38 7.71 6.60
N ALA A 432 -15.51 6.74 6.86
CA ALA A 432 -15.74 5.66 7.81
C ALA A 432 -16.08 6.11 9.26
N PRO A 433 -15.38 7.10 9.86
CA PRO A 433 -15.72 7.57 11.21
C PRO A 433 -17.13 8.16 11.29
N GLN A 434 -17.68 8.64 10.18
CA GLN A 434 -19.01 9.24 10.13
C GLN A 434 -20.15 8.21 10.21
N ILE A 435 -19.85 6.92 10.03
CA ILE A 435 -20.82 5.82 10.20
C ILE A 435 -21.18 5.63 11.68
N PHE A 436 -20.23 5.86 12.59
CA PHE A 436 -20.42 5.69 14.03
C PHE A 436 -20.77 7.02 14.68
N GLN A 437 -22.05 7.25 14.92
CA GLN A 437 -22.54 8.46 15.59
C GLN A 437 -22.78 8.17 17.07
N SER A 438 -22.45 9.10 17.98
CA SER A 438 -22.73 8.88 19.41
C SER A 438 -24.21 8.90 19.76
N SER A 439 -25.09 9.41 18.90
CA SER A 439 -26.54 9.24 19.08
C SER A 439 -26.94 7.76 19.16
N ASP A 440 -26.08 6.88 18.61
CA ASP A 440 -26.31 5.45 18.56
C ASP A 440 -25.52 4.71 19.66
N ALA A 441 -24.72 5.43 20.46
CA ALA A 441 -24.02 4.86 21.61
C ALA A 441 -25.04 4.37 22.68
N PRO A 442 -24.67 3.38 23.51
CA PRO A 442 -23.40 2.64 23.53
C PRO A 442 -23.36 1.48 22.52
N ARG A 443 -24.48 1.17 21.86
CA ARG A 443 -24.64 -0.07 21.09
C ARG A 443 -24.31 0.07 19.61
N TYR A 444 -24.20 1.30 19.11
CA TYR A 444 -23.86 1.70 17.74
C TYR A 444 -24.61 0.91 16.68
N THR A 445 -25.91 0.70 16.89
CA THR A 445 -26.73 -0.20 16.05
C THR A 445 -26.71 0.20 14.58
N LYS A 446 -26.87 1.50 14.26
CA LYS A 446 -26.80 1.98 12.87
C LYS A 446 -25.43 1.74 12.25
N GLY A 447 -24.36 1.92 13.01
CA GLY A 447 -23.00 1.65 12.56
C GLY A 447 -22.82 0.19 12.16
N PHE A 448 -23.23 -0.74 13.02
CA PHE A 448 -23.20 -2.17 12.72
C PHE A 448 -24.20 -2.60 11.63
N THR A 449 -25.36 -1.94 11.51
CA THR A 449 -26.26 -2.13 10.37
C THR A 449 -25.58 -1.75 9.05
N ALA A 450 -24.86 -0.63 9.02
CA ALA A 450 -24.08 -0.24 7.85
C ALA A 450 -23.00 -1.29 7.53
N HIS A 451 -22.37 -1.91 8.54
CA HIS A 451 -21.42 -3.01 8.31
C HIS A 451 -22.06 -4.20 7.58
N PHE A 452 -23.26 -4.62 7.97
CA PHE A 452 -23.98 -5.68 7.24
C PHE A 452 -24.24 -5.32 5.78
N CYS A 453 -24.69 -4.10 5.51
CA CYS A 453 -24.89 -3.62 4.15
C CYS A 453 -23.56 -3.65 3.36
N LEU A 454 -22.47 -3.20 3.97
CA LEU A 454 -21.13 -3.19 3.35
C LEU A 454 -20.60 -4.60 3.11
N TYR A 455 -20.84 -5.56 4.01
CA TYR A 455 -20.50 -6.97 3.79
C TYR A 455 -21.31 -7.59 2.65
N GLY A 456 -22.61 -7.23 2.54
CA GLY A 456 -23.46 -7.63 1.43
C GLY A 456 -22.98 -7.06 0.10
N ILE A 457 -22.64 -5.77 0.06
CA ILE A 457 -22.06 -5.10 -1.12
C ILE A 457 -20.73 -5.76 -1.50
N MET A 458 -19.85 -6.02 -0.53
CA MET A 458 -18.56 -6.68 -0.77
C MET A 458 -18.76 -8.06 -1.42
N ASN A 459 -19.57 -8.93 -0.81
CA ASN A 459 -19.84 -10.27 -1.34
C ASN A 459 -20.51 -10.22 -2.72
N GLY A 460 -21.50 -9.35 -2.92
CA GLY A 460 -22.12 -9.14 -4.23
C GLY A 460 -21.11 -8.71 -5.29
N THR A 461 -20.23 -7.76 -4.95
CA THR A 461 -19.17 -7.26 -5.83
C THR A 461 -18.16 -8.37 -6.16
N LEU A 462 -17.79 -9.22 -5.20
CA LEU A 462 -16.92 -10.37 -5.40
C LEU A 462 -17.54 -11.42 -6.34
N LEU A 463 -18.82 -11.74 -6.18
CA LEU A 463 -19.55 -12.65 -7.08
C LEU A 463 -19.59 -12.12 -8.52
N VAL A 464 -19.96 -10.85 -8.70
CA VAL A 464 -20.01 -10.21 -10.02
C VAL A 464 -18.62 -10.18 -10.65
N THR A 465 -17.59 -9.86 -9.88
CA THR A 465 -16.19 -9.85 -10.36
C THR A 465 -15.77 -11.24 -10.82
N ARG A 466 -16.02 -12.28 -10.02
CA ARG A 466 -15.72 -13.67 -10.39
C ARG A 466 -16.43 -14.06 -11.68
N TRP A 467 -17.71 -13.75 -11.80
CA TRP A 467 -18.49 -14.05 -13.00
C TRP A 467 -17.93 -13.34 -14.25
N LEU A 468 -17.60 -12.05 -14.14
CA LEU A 468 -17.01 -11.29 -15.25
C LEU A 468 -15.64 -11.83 -15.68
N LEU A 469 -14.78 -12.20 -14.72
CA LEU A 469 -13.45 -12.76 -15.02
C LEU A 469 -13.57 -14.14 -15.71
N ILE A 470 -14.48 -15.00 -15.24
CA ILE A 470 -14.77 -16.29 -15.88
C ILE A 470 -15.29 -16.07 -17.31
N ARG A 471 -16.21 -15.11 -17.50
CA ARG A 471 -16.75 -14.77 -18.81
C ARG A 471 -15.68 -14.24 -19.76
N ARG A 472 -14.78 -13.35 -19.30
CA ARG A 472 -13.64 -12.86 -20.10
C ARG A 472 -12.69 -14.00 -20.48
N ASN A 473 -12.38 -14.88 -19.54
CA ASN A 473 -11.55 -16.06 -19.81
C ASN A 473 -12.19 -16.99 -20.85
N LYS A 474 -13.50 -17.23 -20.75
CA LYS A 474 -14.22 -18.05 -21.74
C LYS A 474 -14.11 -17.42 -23.13
N GLY A 475 -14.42 -16.13 -23.26
CA GLY A 475 -14.31 -15.43 -24.55
C GLY A 475 -12.91 -15.47 -25.16
N LYS A 476 -11.85 -15.36 -24.33
CA LYS A 476 -10.47 -15.48 -24.80
C LYS A 476 -10.10 -16.90 -25.22
N ARG A 477 -10.55 -17.92 -24.48
CA ARG A 477 -10.36 -19.33 -24.86
C ARG A 477 -11.06 -19.65 -26.17
N ASP A 478 -12.30 -19.21 -26.32
CA ASP A 478 -13.08 -19.41 -27.54
C ASP A 478 -12.37 -18.76 -28.75
N ALA A 479 -11.90 -17.51 -28.61
CA ALA A 479 -11.12 -16.83 -29.66
C ALA A 479 -9.79 -17.54 -30.00
N THR A 480 -9.09 -18.05 -28.99
CA THR A 480 -7.84 -18.81 -29.19
C THR A 480 -8.12 -20.12 -29.95
N SER A 481 -9.20 -20.83 -29.59
CA SER A 481 -9.59 -22.09 -30.24
C SER A 481 -9.98 -21.90 -31.72
N VAL A 482 -10.66 -20.80 -32.05
CA VAL A 482 -10.97 -20.45 -33.45
C VAL A 482 -9.69 -20.12 -34.22
N ALA A 483 -8.78 -19.33 -33.65
CA ALA A 483 -7.52 -18.98 -34.31
C ALA A 483 -6.60 -20.19 -34.56
N VAL A 484 -6.60 -21.18 -33.65
CA VAL A 484 -5.88 -22.46 -33.81
C VAL A 484 -6.53 -23.31 -34.90
N ALA A 485 -7.87 -23.38 -34.92
CA ALA A 485 -8.60 -24.12 -35.95
C ALA A 485 -8.42 -23.53 -37.36
N GLU A 486 -8.26 -22.21 -37.49
CA GLU A 486 -8.05 -21.53 -38.77
C GLU A 486 -6.58 -21.56 -39.26
N ASN A 487 -5.59 -21.50 -38.34
CA ASN A 487 -4.18 -21.32 -38.72
C ASN A 487 -3.28 -22.55 -38.50
N GLY A 488 -3.77 -23.65 -37.93
CA GLY A 488 -3.04 -24.91 -37.80
C GLY A 488 -1.81 -24.89 -36.88
N GLY A 489 -1.72 -23.92 -35.97
CA GLY A 489 -0.62 -23.80 -35.00
C GLY A 489 -0.82 -24.61 -33.70
N PRO A 490 0.23 -24.84 -32.90
CA PRO A 490 0.10 -25.50 -31.59
C PRO A 490 -0.77 -24.68 -30.61
N GLU A 491 -1.49 -25.35 -29.71
CA GLU A 491 -2.31 -24.75 -28.63
C GLU A 491 -1.48 -24.00 -27.56
N ASP A 492 -0.15 -23.94 -27.70
CA ASP A 492 0.72 -23.36 -26.70
C ASP A 492 0.60 -21.84 -26.67
N ILE A 493 0.48 -21.30 -25.46
CA ILE A 493 0.34 -19.87 -25.20
C ILE A 493 1.60 -19.17 -25.71
N GLY A 494 1.52 -18.54 -26.88
CA GLY A 494 2.63 -17.83 -27.48
C GLY A 494 3.02 -16.65 -26.59
N HIS A 495 4.16 -16.70 -25.92
CA HIS A 495 4.69 -15.54 -25.18
C HIS A 495 5.15 -14.39 -26.11
N SER A 496 4.78 -14.39 -27.39
CA SER A 496 5.16 -13.39 -28.41
C SER A 496 4.66 -11.99 -28.06
N GLY A 497 3.54 -11.87 -27.35
CA GLY A 497 2.99 -10.61 -26.86
C GLY A 497 3.52 -10.15 -25.49
N ALA A 498 4.32 -10.95 -24.78
CA ALA A 498 4.71 -10.68 -23.40
C ALA A 498 5.61 -9.43 -23.24
N PHE A 499 6.31 -9.04 -24.30
CA PHE A 499 7.18 -7.85 -24.34
C PHE A 499 6.48 -6.60 -24.90
N LEU A 500 5.27 -6.74 -25.44
CA LEU A 500 4.46 -5.62 -25.88
C LEU A 500 3.65 -5.12 -24.67
N ASP A 501 3.70 -3.82 -24.39
CA ASP A 501 2.94 -3.15 -23.33
C ASP A 501 1.44 -3.05 -23.70
N MET A 502 0.82 -4.22 -23.90
CA MET A 502 -0.59 -4.44 -24.19
C MET A 502 -1.38 -4.55 -22.89
N THR A 503 -2.64 -4.13 -22.92
CA THR A 503 -3.55 -4.27 -21.78
C THR A 503 -4.02 -5.72 -21.60
N ASP A 504 -4.62 -6.02 -20.45
CA ASP A 504 -5.21 -7.33 -20.16
C ASP A 504 -6.35 -7.68 -21.13
N VAL A 505 -7.00 -6.68 -21.74
CA VAL A 505 -8.03 -6.86 -22.76
C VAL A 505 -7.38 -7.13 -24.12
N GLU A 506 -6.40 -6.32 -24.52
CA GLU A 506 -5.69 -6.41 -25.80
C GLU A 506 -4.94 -7.73 -25.98
N ASN A 507 -4.27 -8.22 -24.93
CA ASN A 507 -3.42 -9.40 -25.04
C ASN A 507 -4.27 -10.69 -25.17
N PRO A 508 -4.30 -11.38 -26.32
CA PRO A 508 -5.13 -12.56 -26.54
C PRO A 508 -4.74 -13.75 -25.64
N ASP A 509 -3.47 -13.80 -25.22
CA ASP A 509 -2.89 -14.85 -24.36
C ASP A 509 -3.13 -14.60 -22.87
N PHE A 510 -3.58 -13.40 -22.50
CA PHE A 510 -3.85 -13.07 -21.10
C PHE A 510 -4.98 -13.94 -20.54
N ARG A 511 -4.79 -14.46 -19.33
CA ARG A 511 -5.79 -15.23 -18.58
C ARG A 511 -5.96 -14.60 -17.21
N TYR A 512 -7.20 -14.23 -16.92
CA TYR A 512 -7.59 -13.66 -15.64
C TYR A 512 -7.60 -14.73 -14.55
N VAL A 513 -7.21 -14.35 -13.34
CA VAL A 513 -7.27 -15.18 -12.14
C VAL A 513 -8.40 -14.70 -11.24
N TYR A 514 -9.11 -15.65 -10.61
CA TYR A 514 -10.29 -15.40 -9.78
C TYR A 514 -10.19 -16.06 -8.40
#